data_AF-Q1IL21-F1
#
_entry.id   AF-Q1IL21-F1
#
_cell.length_a   1.000
_cell.length_b   1.000
_cell.length_c   1.000
_cell.angle_alpha   90.00
_cell.angle_beta   90.00
_cell.angle_gamma   90.00
#
_symmetry.space_group_name_H-M   'P 1'
#
loop_
_entity.id
_entity.type
_entity.pdbx_description
1 polymer ?
#
loop_
_entity_poly.entity_id
_entity_poly.type
_entity_poly.pdbx_seq_one_letter_code
_entity_poly.pdbx_strand_id
1 'polypeptide(L)'
;MKRCGWPASKTVPPIAASVPMSKACCAQSPTTWLLHAPRARPKALHPGNGPARRQGFFLGWKQSRCRFCAPANDYTVNAPARMFVRPVAKEMHVKFLCLGYYDPAKHAALTESERTAMYDECFAYDDHLRANRQFGPGEALQLPETARTLRRKNGKTLVTDGPYAETKEQIGGIGVLEARAMDHAIELISQHPALKYGTVWELRPIFDMSEIIQASEQRRQKTDAR
;
A
#
# COMPACT_ATOMS: atom_id res chain seq x y z
N MET A 1 -14.52 -16.46 30.95
CA MET A 1 -14.07 -15.61 29.83
C MET A 1 -15.20 -15.52 28.81
N LYS A 2 -15.79 -14.33 28.64
CA LYS A 2 -16.99 -14.12 27.82
C LYS A 2 -16.60 -14.11 26.33
N ARG A 3 -17.26 -14.96 25.54
CA ARG A 3 -17.19 -14.97 24.08
C ARG A 3 -17.88 -13.71 23.56
N CYS A 4 -17.20 -12.90 22.76
CA CYS A 4 -17.85 -11.85 21.98
C CYS A 4 -18.42 -12.49 20.71
N GLY A 5 -19.66 -12.97 20.78
CA GLY A 5 -20.44 -13.37 19.61
C GLY A 5 -20.97 -12.12 18.89
N TRP A 6 -20.77 -12.07 17.57
CA TRP A 6 -21.43 -11.06 16.73
C TRP A 6 -22.85 -11.52 16.36
N PRO A 7 -23.85 -10.61 16.36
CA PRO A 7 -25.22 -10.94 15.98
C PRO A 7 -25.38 -11.04 14.46
N ALA A 8 -26.28 -11.94 14.06
CA ALA A 8 -26.63 -12.28 12.70
C ALA A 8 -27.18 -11.09 11.86
N SER A 9 -26.87 -11.18 10.56
CA SER A 9 -27.45 -10.51 9.39
C SER A 9 -28.67 -9.60 9.61
N LYS A 10 -28.55 -8.33 9.23
CA LYS A 10 -29.67 -7.53 8.75
C LYS A 10 -29.39 -7.04 7.33
N THR A 11 -30.29 -7.42 6.44
CA THR A 11 -30.43 -7.05 5.05
C THR A 11 -30.42 -5.53 4.84
N VAL A 12 -29.59 -5.06 3.91
CA VAL A 12 -29.63 -3.69 3.39
C VAL A 12 -30.58 -3.66 2.19
N PRO A 13 -31.57 -2.75 2.11
CA PRO A 13 -32.48 -2.66 0.96
C PRO A 13 -31.79 -2.03 -0.26
N PRO A 14 -32.24 -2.32 -1.49
CA PRO A 14 -31.67 -1.75 -2.71
C PRO A 14 -32.10 -0.29 -2.88
N ILE A 15 -31.15 0.59 -3.20
CA ILE A 15 -31.45 1.97 -3.62
C ILE A 15 -31.85 1.95 -5.10
N ALA A 16 -33.02 2.50 -5.37
CA ALA A 16 -33.68 2.56 -6.66
C ALA A 16 -32.96 3.44 -7.69
N ALA A 17 -33.09 3.06 -8.96
CA ALA A 17 -32.72 3.83 -10.13
C ALA A 17 -33.85 4.77 -10.59
N SER A 18 -33.50 6.02 -10.96
CA SER A 18 -34.10 6.89 -12.03
C SER A 18 -33.51 8.32 -11.91
N VAL A 19 -32.62 8.81 -12.81
CA VAL A 19 -32.83 9.53 -14.11
C VAL A 19 -33.21 11.04 -13.90
N PRO A 20 -32.77 12.06 -14.69
CA PRO A 20 -32.32 12.01 -16.10
C PRO A 20 -31.04 12.77 -16.52
N MET A 21 -30.60 12.40 -17.74
CA MET A 21 -29.79 13.16 -18.71
C MET A 21 -30.25 14.62 -18.90
N SER A 22 -29.28 15.53 -18.99
CA SER A 22 -29.42 16.77 -19.78
C SER A 22 -28.07 17.47 -20.00
N LYS A 23 -27.69 17.52 -21.29
CA LYS A 23 -27.00 18.61 -22.00
C LYS A 23 -25.49 18.82 -21.80
N ALA A 24 -24.78 18.38 -22.84
CA ALA A 24 -23.69 19.05 -23.52
C ALA A 24 -23.40 20.50 -23.12
N CYS A 25 -22.14 20.79 -22.84
CA CYS A 25 -21.59 22.12 -23.05
C CYS A 25 -20.24 21.99 -23.78
N CYS A 26 -20.26 22.51 -25.00
CA CYS A 26 -19.15 22.71 -25.90
C CYS A 26 -18.58 24.11 -25.64
N ALA A 27 -17.29 24.22 -25.35
CA ALA A 27 -16.45 25.43 -25.46
C ALA A 27 -15.05 25.09 -24.91
N GLN A 28 -13.92 25.55 -25.43
CA GLN A 28 -13.57 26.41 -26.56
C GLN A 28 -12.05 26.21 -26.76
N SER A 29 -11.60 26.33 -28.00
CA SER A 29 -10.20 26.29 -28.44
C SER A 29 -9.33 27.38 -27.77
N PRO A 30 -8.00 27.27 -27.92
CA PRO A 30 -7.26 28.42 -28.44
C PRO A 30 -6.37 28.08 -29.63
N THR A 31 -6.73 28.69 -30.76
CA THR A 31 -5.87 29.44 -31.69
C THR A 31 -4.45 28.94 -32.00
N THR A 32 -4.36 28.31 -33.17
CA THR A 32 -3.17 28.19 -34.02
C THR A 32 -2.77 29.56 -34.59
N TRP A 33 -1.57 30.01 -34.30
CA TRP A 33 -0.83 30.96 -35.14
C TRP A 33 0.31 30.19 -35.82
N LEU A 34 0.34 30.14 -37.15
CA LEU A 34 1.58 30.07 -37.93
C LEU A 34 1.27 30.38 -39.39
N LEU A 35 1.75 31.55 -39.80
CA LEU A 35 1.76 32.09 -41.14
C LEU A 35 2.72 31.31 -42.06
N HIS A 36 2.45 31.45 -43.35
CA HIS A 36 3.11 30.87 -44.50
C HIS A 36 4.65 30.94 -44.48
N ALA A 37 5.28 29.84 -44.93
CA ALA A 37 6.65 29.83 -45.42
C ALA A 37 6.65 29.77 -46.96
N PRO A 38 7.44 30.61 -47.68
CA PRO A 38 7.72 30.39 -49.08
C PRO A 38 9.03 29.60 -49.29
N ARG A 39 9.03 28.83 -50.38
CA ARG A 39 10.16 28.05 -50.92
C ARG A 39 11.32 28.94 -51.36
N ALA A 40 12.55 28.49 -51.13
CA ALA A 40 13.69 28.69 -52.04
C ALA A 40 14.74 27.57 -51.89
N ARG A 41 15.32 27.17 -53.02
CA ARG A 41 16.29 26.07 -53.22
C ARG A 41 17.68 26.67 -53.59
N PRO A 42 18.76 25.89 -53.82
CA PRO A 42 19.91 25.76 -52.94
C PRO A 42 21.25 26.31 -53.54
N LYS A 43 22.32 26.36 -52.73
CA LYS A 43 23.69 26.25 -53.25
C LYS A 43 24.52 25.26 -52.42
N ALA A 44 25.26 24.44 -53.15
CA ALA A 44 25.97 23.26 -52.73
C ALA A 44 27.35 23.55 -52.15
N LEU A 45 27.79 22.69 -51.23
CA LEU A 45 29.19 22.36 -51.00
C LEU A 45 29.29 20.85 -50.73
N HIS A 46 30.10 20.18 -51.55
CA HIS A 46 30.68 18.84 -51.37
C HIS A 46 32.21 19.00 -51.43
N PRO A 47 33.05 18.01 -51.08
CA PRO A 47 32.77 16.66 -50.58
C PRO A 47 33.58 16.28 -49.30
N GLY A 48 33.24 15.17 -48.65
CA GLY A 48 34.03 14.63 -47.54
C GLY A 48 33.51 13.32 -46.96
N ASN A 49 33.77 12.23 -47.66
CA ASN A 49 33.96 10.83 -47.23
C ASN A 49 33.27 10.31 -45.94
N GLY A 50 32.31 9.40 -46.11
CA GLY A 50 31.79 8.50 -45.07
C GLY A 50 30.83 7.44 -45.66
N PRO A 51 30.72 6.23 -45.07
CA PRO A 51 30.77 4.96 -45.80
C PRO A 51 29.43 4.40 -46.30
N ALA A 52 29.51 3.53 -47.32
CA ALA A 52 28.39 2.76 -47.83
C ALA A 52 27.98 1.63 -46.86
N ARG A 53 26.73 1.73 -46.41
CA ARG A 53 25.78 0.69 -45.94
C ARG A 53 26.14 -0.78 -46.24
N ARG A 54 25.97 -1.62 -45.21
CA ARG A 54 25.06 -2.79 -45.17
C ARG A 54 24.53 -2.93 -43.73
N GLN A 55 23.29 -2.49 -43.50
CA GLN A 55 22.13 -3.35 -43.16
C GLN A 55 22.34 -4.28 -41.96
N GLY A 56 21.82 -3.83 -40.82
CA GLY A 56 21.55 -4.61 -39.61
C GLY A 56 20.47 -3.89 -38.82
N PHE A 57 19.21 -4.18 -39.16
CA PHE A 57 18.03 -3.78 -38.40
C PHE A 57 18.06 -4.53 -37.05
N PHE A 58 18.21 -3.82 -35.94
CA PHE A 58 17.50 -4.09 -34.69
C PHE A 58 17.40 -2.76 -33.94
N LEU A 59 16.19 -2.21 -33.92
CA LEU A 59 15.89 -0.98 -33.20
C LEU A 59 16.16 -1.22 -31.71
N GLY A 60 17.07 -0.42 -31.16
CA GLY A 60 17.18 -0.22 -29.73
C GLY A 60 15.88 0.38 -29.19
N TRP A 61 15.12 -0.42 -28.45
CA TRP A 61 14.17 0.11 -27.49
C TRP A 61 14.96 0.51 -26.24
N LYS A 62 15.33 1.79 -26.17
CA LYS A 62 15.64 2.43 -24.90
C LYS A 62 14.45 2.21 -23.97
N GLN A 63 14.61 1.36 -22.97
CA GLN A 63 13.67 1.25 -21.86
C GLN A 63 13.51 2.66 -21.28
N SER A 64 12.34 3.24 -21.53
CA SER A 64 11.82 4.37 -20.80
C SER A 64 11.90 4.00 -19.32
N ARG A 65 12.76 4.68 -18.56
CA ARG A 65 12.88 4.52 -17.11
C ARG A 65 11.51 4.77 -16.50
N CYS A 66 10.82 3.68 -16.14
CA CYS A 66 9.65 3.75 -15.30
C CYS A 66 10.08 4.40 -13.98
N ARG A 67 9.31 5.38 -13.48
CA ARG A 67 9.56 6.00 -12.17
C ARG A 67 9.37 5.01 -11.00
N PHE A 68 8.81 3.83 -11.29
CA PHE A 68 8.58 2.69 -10.40
C PHE A 68 9.42 1.46 -10.79
N CYS A 69 10.68 1.64 -11.22
CA CYS A 69 11.60 0.51 -11.15
C CYS A 69 11.74 0.10 -9.67
N ALA A 70 11.40 -1.15 -9.36
CA ALA A 70 11.75 -1.83 -8.12
C ALA A 70 13.13 -1.34 -7.61
N PRO A 71 13.24 -0.80 -6.39
CA PRO A 71 14.55 -0.40 -5.86
C PRO A 71 15.47 -1.63 -5.81
N ALA A 72 16.78 -1.40 -5.78
CA ALA A 72 17.83 -2.42 -5.85
C ALA A 72 17.82 -3.48 -4.71
N ASN A 73 16.82 -3.46 -3.83
CA ASN A 73 16.67 -4.34 -2.67
C ASN A 73 15.45 -5.27 -2.75
N ASP A 74 14.68 -5.27 -3.84
CA ASP A 74 13.56 -6.20 -3.99
C ASP A 74 14.11 -7.64 -4.18
N TYR A 75 13.64 -8.57 -3.35
CA TYR A 75 13.99 -10.00 -3.46
C TYR A 75 12.75 -10.87 -3.30
N THR A 76 12.78 -12.04 -3.94
CA THR A 76 11.73 -13.05 -3.81
C THR A 76 12.07 -14.02 -2.69
N VAL A 77 11.15 -14.18 -1.75
CA VAL A 77 11.21 -15.29 -0.78
C VAL A 77 11.26 -16.60 -1.59
N ASN A 78 12.27 -17.43 -1.34
CA ASN A 78 12.58 -18.70 -2.04
C ASN A 78 13.38 -18.64 -3.37
N ALA A 79 13.95 -17.49 -3.77
CA ALA A 79 15.06 -17.53 -4.76
C ALA A 79 16.34 -18.08 -4.09
N PRO A 80 17.23 -18.80 -4.82
CA PRO A 80 18.49 -19.26 -4.25
C PRO A 80 19.40 -18.04 -4.02
N ALA A 81 19.34 -17.44 -2.85
CA ALA A 81 20.17 -16.30 -2.50
C ALA A 81 20.81 -16.47 -1.12
N ARG A 82 22.15 -16.48 -1.16
CA ARG A 82 23.14 -16.27 -0.09
C ARG A 82 22.56 -16.04 1.30
N MET A 83 22.72 -17.08 2.11
CA MET A 83 22.55 -17.07 3.55
C MET A 83 23.56 -16.09 4.19
N PHE A 84 23.20 -14.81 4.31
CA PHE A 84 23.87 -13.92 5.25
C PHE A 84 23.28 -14.18 6.65
N VAL A 85 23.81 -15.21 7.33
CA VAL A 85 23.51 -15.39 8.76
C VAL A 85 24.20 -14.26 9.52
N ARG A 86 23.46 -13.21 9.87
CA ARG A 86 23.89 -12.33 10.96
C ARG A 86 23.76 -13.11 12.28
N PRO A 87 24.75 -13.04 13.19
CA PRO A 87 24.63 -13.70 14.48
C PRO A 87 23.42 -13.16 15.24
N VAL A 88 22.54 -14.07 15.64
CA VAL A 88 21.32 -13.76 16.40
C VAL A 88 21.72 -13.40 17.81
N ALA A 89 21.86 -12.10 18.08
CA ALA A 89 22.10 -11.57 19.41
C ALA A 89 20.79 -11.64 20.21
N LYS A 90 20.64 -12.69 21.04
CA LYS A 90 19.55 -12.92 22.02
C LYS A 90 18.15 -13.02 21.37
N GLU A 91 17.34 -13.98 21.79
CA GLU A 91 15.94 -14.10 21.33
C GLU A 91 15.12 -12.90 21.81
N MET A 92 15.22 -11.79 21.09
CA MET A 92 14.32 -10.66 21.23
C MET A 92 13.13 -10.97 20.33
N HIS A 93 12.01 -11.36 20.93
CA HIS A 93 10.75 -11.33 20.19
C HIS A 93 10.45 -9.87 19.87
N VAL A 94 10.67 -9.51 18.62
CA VAL A 94 10.38 -8.18 18.10
C VAL A 94 8.93 -8.18 17.65
N LYS A 95 8.20 -7.14 18.06
CA LYS A 95 6.84 -6.91 17.58
C LYS A 95 6.90 -6.13 16.27
N PHE A 96 6.09 -6.54 15.30
CA PHE A 96 5.90 -5.88 14.03
C PHE A 96 4.45 -5.44 13.92
N LEU A 97 4.23 -4.23 13.44
CA LEU A 97 2.94 -3.79 12.95
C LEU A 97 2.82 -4.27 11.50
N CYS A 98 1.83 -5.11 11.26
CA CYS A 98 1.42 -5.56 9.94
C CYS A 98 0.32 -4.64 9.44
N LEU A 99 0.57 -3.91 8.37
CA LEU A 99 -0.42 -3.04 7.71
C LEU A 99 -0.90 -3.74 6.44
N GLY A 100 -2.17 -4.14 6.42
CA GLY A 100 -2.80 -4.77 5.27
C GLY A 100 -3.44 -3.72 4.36
N TYR A 101 -2.89 -3.57 3.16
CA TYR A 101 -3.41 -2.69 2.11
C TYR A 101 -4.24 -3.48 1.10
N TYR A 102 -5.33 -2.91 0.64
CA TYR A 102 -6.21 -3.51 -0.37
C TYR A 102 -6.72 -2.46 -1.35
N ASP A 103 -7.11 -2.87 -2.55
CA ASP A 103 -7.81 -2.02 -3.51
C ASP A 103 -9.33 -2.13 -3.26
N PRO A 104 -10.01 -1.06 -2.80
CA PRO A 104 -11.43 -1.13 -2.48
C PRO A 104 -12.32 -1.51 -3.67
N ALA A 105 -11.95 -1.10 -4.89
CA ALA A 105 -12.73 -1.42 -6.09
C ALA A 105 -12.62 -2.91 -6.43
N LYS A 106 -11.42 -3.50 -6.30
CA LYS A 106 -11.24 -4.96 -6.49
C LYS A 106 -11.98 -5.75 -5.43
N HIS A 107 -11.90 -5.33 -4.18
CA HIS A 107 -12.57 -6.02 -3.08
C HIS A 107 -14.10 -5.94 -3.20
N ALA A 108 -14.64 -4.80 -3.63
CA ALA A 108 -16.08 -4.64 -3.91
C ALA A 108 -16.55 -5.49 -5.10
N ALA A 109 -15.67 -5.77 -6.06
CA ALA A 109 -15.99 -6.61 -7.22
C ALA A 109 -16.02 -8.11 -6.90
N LEU A 110 -15.48 -8.55 -5.75
CA LEU A 110 -15.58 -9.94 -5.32
C LEU A 110 -17.03 -10.33 -5.04
N THR A 111 -17.42 -11.50 -5.53
CA THR A 111 -18.68 -12.14 -5.13
C THR A 111 -18.66 -12.44 -3.63
N GLU A 112 -19.85 -12.61 -3.04
CA GLU A 112 -19.94 -12.91 -1.62
C GLU A 112 -19.22 -14.22 -1.25
N SER A 113 -19.32 -15.24 -2.11
CA SER A 113 -18.63 -16.52 -1.90
C SER A 113 -17.11 -16.39 -1.96
N GLU A 114 -16.57 -15.62 -2.90
CA GLU A 114 -15.12 -15.38 -3.00
C GLU A 114 -14.60 -14.61 -1.80
N ARG A 115 -15.36 -13.59 -1.37
CA ARG A 115 -15.01 -12.77 -0.21
C ARG A 115 -15.06 -13.60 1.08
N THR A 116 -16.06 -14.47 1.22
CA THR A 116 -16.19 -15.37 2.38
C THR A 116 -15.04 -16.38 2.41
N ALA A 117 -14.74 -17.02 1.28
CA ALA A 117 -13.62 -17.96 1.18
C ALA A 117 -12.27 -17.29 1.50
N MET A 118 -12.05 -16.06 1.03
CA MET A 118 -10.89 -15.26 1.39
C MET A 118 -10.79 -15.06 2.91
N TYR A 119 -11.88 -14.65 3.56
CA TYR A 119 -11.88 -14.43 5.01
C TYR A 119 -11.64 -15.73 5.78
N ASP A 120 -12.28 -16.83 5.39
CA ASP A 120 -12.12 -18.12 6.05
C ASP A 120 -10.67 -18.64 5.98
N GLU A 121 -10.03 -18.54 4.81
CA GLU A 121 -8.60 -18.89 4.67
C GLU A 121 -7.72 -18.01 5.55
N CYS A 122 -7.96 -16.70 5.55
CA CYS A 122 -7.17 -15.76 6.36
C CYS A 122 -7.35 -16.03 7.86
N PHE A 123 -8.58 -16.23 8.33
CA PHE A 123 -8.86 -16.51 9.74
C PHE A 123 -8.27 -17.85 10.20
N ALA A 124 -8.33 -18.88 9.36
CA ALA A 124 -7.68 -20.16 9.68
C ALA A 124 -6.16 -20.00 9.86
N TYR A 125 -5.52 -19.19 9.03
CA TYR A 125 -4.08 -18.92 9.15
C TYR A 125 -3.75 -18.01 10.34
N ASP A 126 -4.56 -16.99 10.60
CA ASP A 126 -4.43 -16.15 11.80
C ASP A 126 -4.54 -16.99 13.08
N ASP A 127 -5.47 -17.93 13.13
CA ASP A 127 -5.63 -18.85 14.26
C ASP A 127 -4.41 -19.76 14.44
N HIS A 128 -3.82 -20.24 13.35
CA HIS A 128 -2.54 -20.93 13.39
C HIS A 128 -1.43 -20.04 14.00
N LEU A 129 -1.29 -18.79 13.57
CA LEU A 129 -0.28 -17.89 14.13
C LEU A 129 -0.54 -17.55 15.60
N ARG A 130 -1.81 -17.36 16.00
CA ARG A 130 -2.21 -17.13 17.41
C ARG A 130 -1.90 -18.33 18.29
N ALA A 131 -2.17 -19.56 17.81
CA ALA A 131 -1.84 -20.79 18.54
C ALA A 131 -0.34 -20.90 18.83
N ASN A 132 0.50 -20.35 17.96
CA ASN A 132 1.95 -20.28 18.10
C ASN A 132 2.45 -19.02 18.84
N ARG A 133 1.55 -18.17 19.37
CA ARG A 133 1.87 -16.89 20.02
C ARG A 133 2.60 -15.90 19.09
N GLN A 134 2.44 -16.06 17.78
CA GLN A 134 3.08 -15.21 16.78
C GLN A 134 2.16 -14.09 16.31
N PHE A 135 0.86 -14.18 16.52
CA PHE A 135 -0.09 -13.12 16.16
C PHE A 135 -0.84 -12.64 17.40
N GLY A 136 -0.69 -11.35 17.69
CA GLY A 136 -1.32 -10.65 18.77
C GLY A 136 -2.64 -10.01 18.34
N PRO A 137 -2.99 -8.85 18.93
CA PRO A 137 -4.19 -8.10 18.53
C PRO A 137 -4.12 -7.65 17.07
N GLY A 138 -5.24 -7.73 16.38
CA GLY A 138 -5.41 -7.22 15.02
C GLY A 138 -6.88 -6.91 14.77
N GLU A 139 -7.14 -5.92 13.91
CA GLU A 139 -8.48 -5.41 13.64
C GLU A 139 -8.60 -5.05 12.16
N ALA A 140 -9.75 -5.38 11.57
CA ALA A 140 -10.16 -4.87 10.28
C ALA A 140 -10.70 -3.43 10.44
N LEU A 141 -10.40 -2.57 9.49
CA LEU A 141 -10.89 -1.20 9.45
C LEU A 141 -12.15 -1.12 8.60
N GLN A 142 -13.02 -0.16 8.93
CA GLN A 142 -14.15 0.19 8.06
C GLN A 142 -13.65 0.86 6.77
N LEU A 143 -14.58 1.09 5.85
CA LEU A 143 -14.28 1.72 4.57
C LEU A 143 -13.59 3.10 4.76
N PRO A 144 -12.66 3.49 3.87
CA PRO A 144 -11.88 4.72 4.02
C PRO A 144 -12.73 5.98 4.19
N GLU A 145 -13.93 6.03 3.60
CA GLU A 145 -14.85 7.16 3.65
C GLU A 145 -15.40 7.43 5.06
N THR A 146 -15.36 6.43 5.95
CA THR A 146 -15.76 6.59 7.36
C THR A 146 -14.68 7.30 8.18
N ALA A 147 -13.46 7.41 7.67
CA ALA A 147 -12.34 8.01 8.39
C ALA A 147 -12.53 9.53 8.58
N ARG A 148 -11.87 10.06 9.61
CA ARG A 148 -11.73 11.50 9.87
C ARG A 148 -10.27 11.78 10.16
N THR A 149 -9.70 12.74 9.43
CA THR A 149 -8.30 13.13 9.57
C THR A 149 -8.20 14.45 10.32
N LEU A 150 -7.37 14.50 11.38
CA LEU A 150 -7.17 15.68 12.21
C LEU A 150 -5.76 16.24 12.03
N ARG A 151 -5.63 17.57 11.90
CA ARG A 151 -4.33 18.27 11.89
C ARG A 151 -4.41 19.63 12.58
N ARG A 152 -3.29 20.11 13.12
CA ARG A 152 -3.20 21.45 13.72
C ARG A 152 -2.72 22.47 12.70
N LYS A 153 -3.41 23.61 12.58
CA LYS A 153 -3.01 24.75 11.74
C LYS A 153 -3.36 26.06 12.45
N ASN A 154 -2.39 26.95 12.60
CA ASN A 154 -2.55 28.27 13.25
C ASN A 154 -3.22 28.17 14.63
N GLY A 155 -2.75 27.23 15.47
CA GLY A 155 -3.28 27.04 16.82
C GLY A 155 -4.63 26.30 16.91
N LYS A 156 -5.35 26.13 15.79
CA LYS A 156 -6.67 25.47 15.72
C LYS A 156 -6.56 24.03 15.18
N THR A 157 -7.49 23.18 15.60
CA THR A 157 -7.66 21.82 15.05
C THR A 157 -8.56 21.87 13.84
N LEU A 158 -8.08 21.36 12.71
CA LEU A 158 -8.86 21.14 11.50
C LEU A 158 -9.20 19.65 11.39
N VAL A 159 -10.46 19.35 11.10
CA VAL A 159 -10.97 18.00 10.81
C VAL A 159 -11.30 17.94 9.31
N THR A 160 -10.95 16.84 8.65
CA THR A 160 -11.25 16.59 7.24
C THR A 160 -11.84 15.19 7.11
N ASP A 161 -12.87 15.05 6.29
CA ASP A 161 -13.49 13.76 6.00
C ASP A 161 -12.56 12.90 5.13
N GLY A 162 -12.52 11.59 5.39
CA GLY A 162 -11.69 10.64 4.66
C GLY A 162 -10.32 10.36 5.29
N PRO A 163 -9.57 9.42 4.70
CA PRO A 163 -8.28 8.98 5.20
C PRO A 163 -7.20 10.05 5.00
N TYR A 164 -6.08 9.93 5.72
CA TYR A 164 -4.97 10.87 5.57
C TYR A 164 -4.33 10.80 4.17
N ALA A 165 -4.19 9.59 3.62
CA ALA A 165 -3.56 9.35 2.33
C ALA A 165 -4.60 8.90 1.30
N GLU A 166 -4.91 9.77 0.34
CA GLU A 166 -5.73 9.44 -0.83
C GLU A 166 -4.87 8.64 -1.82
N THR A 167 -4.94 7.32 -1.71
CA THR A 167 -4.18 6.38 -2.54
C THR A 167 -5.11 5.36 -3.17
N LYS A 168 -4.63 4.66 -4.20
CA LYS A 168 -5.42 3.60 -4.83
C LYS A 168 -5.66 2.43 -3.87
N GLU A 169 -4.65 2.10 -3.06
CA GLU A 169 -4.70 0.99 -2.09
C GLU A 169 -4.82 1.55 -0.68
N GLN A 170 -5.85 1.11 0.04
CA GLN A 170 -6.23 1.65 1.33
C GLN A 170 -5.87 0.68 2.45
N ILE A 171 -5.59 1.18 3.65
CA ILE A 171 -5.36 0.31 4.81
C ILE A 171 -6.69 -0.31 5.20
N GLY A 172 -6.80 -1.63 5.07
CA GLY A 172 -7.99 -2.41 5.41
C GLY A 172 -7.91 -3.11 6.76
N GLY A 173 -6.71 -3.24 7.31
CA GLY A 173 -6.53 -3.86 8.61
C GLY A 173 -5.13 -3.65 9.17
N ILE A 174 -5.04 -3.82 10.48
CA ILE A 174 -3.77 -3.81 11.21
C ILE A 174 -3.65 -5.07 12.05
N GLY A 175 -2.43 -5.56 12.25
CA GLY A 175 -2.14 -6.67 13.15
C GLY A 175 -0.80 -6.49 13.84
N VAL A 176 -0.65 -7.07 15.02
CA VAL A 176 0.65 -7.16 15.71
C VAL A 176 1.19 -8.57 15.54
N LEU A 177 2.35 -8.70 14.90
CA LEU A 177 3.05 -9.95 14.72
C LEU A 177 4.26 -10.00 15.67
N GLU A 178 4.43 -11.10 16.39
CA GLU A 178 5.62 -11.41 17.18
C GLU A 178 6.54 -12.34 16.39
N ALA A 179 7.76 -11.89 16.15
CA ALA A 179 8.75 -12.64 15.38
C ALA A 179 10.16 -12.43 15.93
N ARG A 180 11.06 -13.38 15.64
CA ARG A 180 12.46 -13.34 16.09
C ARG A 180 13.27 -12.20 15.46
N ALA A 181 12.96 -11.86 14.21
CA ALA A 181 13.58 -10.80 13.42
C ALA A 181 12.73 -10.50 12.18
N MET A 182 13.15 -9.52 11.36
CA MET A 182 12.47 -9.17 10.11
C MET A 182 12.34 -10.37 9.16
N ASP A 183 13.38 -11.18 9.00
CA ASP A 183 13.34 -12.33 8.08
C ASP A 183 12.29 -13.36 8.50
N HIS A 184 12.15 -13.62 9.81
CA HIS A 184 11.10 -14.48 10.34
C HIS A 184 9.70 -13.87 10.16
N ALA A 185 9.57 -12.55 10.31
CA ALA A 185 8.30 -11.86 10.04
C ALA A 185 7.89 -11.99 8.57
N ILE A 186 8.85 -11.83 7.65
CA ILE A 186 8.65 -12.02 6.21
C ILE A 186 8.26 -13.47 5.91
N GLU A 187 8.94 -14.46 6.50
CA GLU A 187 8.61 -15.88 6.35
C GLU A 187 7.15 -16.16 6.75
N LEU A 188 6.71 -15.68 7.91
CA LEU A 188 5.35 -15.90 8.41
C LEU A 188 4.30 -15.21 7.54
N ILE A 189 4.52 -13.96 7.16
CA ILE A 189 3.52 -13.17 6.41
C ILE A 189 3.49 -13.55 4.94
N SER A 190 4.60 -14.01 4.36
CA SER A 190 4.64 -14.50 2.97
C SER A 190 3.71 -15.69 2.70
N GLN A 191 3.31 -16.41 3.75
CA GLN A 191 2.38 -17.53 3.71
C GLN A 191 0.92 -17.09 3.95
N HIS A 192 0.67 -15.84 4.31
CA HIS A 192 -0.67 -15.35 4.65
C HIS A 192 -1.59 -15.36 3.41
N PRO A 193 -2.77 -16.02 3.46
CA PRO A 193 -3.64 -16.18 2.29
C PRO A 193 -4.07 -14.89 1.61
N ALA A 194 -4.27 -13.79 2.35
CA ALA A 194 -4.58 -12.47 1.80
C ALA A 194 -3.66 -12.01 0.64
N LEU A 195 -2.37 -12.42 0.63
CA LEU A 195 -1.46 -12.12 -0.48
C LEU A 195 -1.98 -12.66 -1.83
N LYS A 196 -2.64 -13.84 -1.83
CA LYS A 196 -3.23 -14.44 -3.03
C LYS A 196 -4.37 -13.60 -3.61
N TYR A 197 -5.06 -12.84 -2.75
CA TYR A 197 -6.19 -11.99 -3.10
C TYR A 197 -5.78 -10.55 -3.41
N GLY A 198 -4.47 -10.28 -3.49
CA GLY A 198 -3.92 -8.97 -3.83
C GLY A 198 -3.84 -7.99 -2.67
N THR A 199 -4.00 -8.45 -1.42
CA THR A 199 -3.61 -7.66 -0.26
C THR A 199 -2.11 -7.49 -0.25
N VAL A 200 -1.63 -6.29 0.02
CA VAL A 200 -0.21 -5.99 0.21
C VAL A 200 0.04 -5.80 1.70
N TRP A 201 1.07 -6.45 2.25
CA TRP A 201 1.45 -6.29 3.65
C TRP A 201 2.71 -5.42 3.79
N GLU A 202 2.62 -4.34 4.57
CA GLU A 202 3.81 -3.62 5.06
C GLU A 202 4.12 -4.07 6.49
N LEU A 203 5.35 -4.54 6.72
CA LEU A 203 5.82 -4.96 8.03
C LEU A 203 6.75 -3.89 8.61
N ARG A 204 6.33 -3.29 9.72
CA ARG A 204 7.11 -2.26 10.42
C ARG A 204 7.48 -2.74 11.82
N PRO A 205 8.76 -2.77 12.21
CA PRO A 205 9.13 -3.00 13.60
C PRO A 205 8.46 -1.97 14.51
N ILE A 206 7.84 -2.43 15.59
CA ILE A 206 7.25 -1.56 16.61
C ILE A 206 8.37 -1.06 17.52
N PHE A 207 8.42 0.25 17.71
CA PHE A 207 9.36 0.87 18.63
C PHE A 207 8.91 0.65 20.08
N ASP A 208 9.79 0.09 20.92
CA ASP A 208 9.49 -0.13 22.34
C ASP A 208 9.53 1.21 23.11
N MET A 209 8.36 1.68 23.52
CA MET A 209 8.18 2.93 24.25
C MET A 209 8.20 2.74 25.77
N SER A 210 8.41 1.52 26.28
CA SER A 210 8.21 1.19 27.70
C SER A 210 9.03 2.08 28.64
N GLU A 211 10.31 2.29 28.35
CA GLU A 211 11.19 3.16 29.15
C GLU A 211 10.75 4.63 29.13
N ILE A 212 10.36 5.13 27.95
CA ILE A 212 9.89 6.51 27.78
C ILE A 212 8.58 6.74 28.55
N ILE A 213 7.67 5.76 28.50
CA ILE A 213 6.40 5.78 29.23
C ILE A 213 6.67 5.80 30.74
N GLN A 214 7.47 4.87 31.24
CA GLN A 214 7.82 4.78 32.67
C GLN A 214 8.48 6.08 33.18
N ALA A 215 9.45 6.61 32.43
CA ALA A 215 10.09 7.88 32.77
C ALA A 215 9.09 9.05 32.78
N SER A 216 8.11 9.05 31.86
CA SER A 216 7.05 10.06 31.84
C SER A 216 6.11 9.95 33.03
N GLU A 217 5.74 8.75 33.44
CA GLU A 217 4.87 8.51 34.58
C GLU A 217 5.52 8.98 35.88
N GLN A 218 6.79 8.64 36.09
CA GLN A 218 7.56 9.10 37.24
C GLN A 218 7.62 10.64 37.33
N ARG A 219 7.77 11.33 36.20
CA ARG A 219 7.76 12.81 36.19
C ARG A 219 6.40 13.39 36.58
N ARG A 220 5.29 12.82 36.07
CA ARG A 220 3.93 13.30 36.40
C ARG A 220 3.61 13.09 37.87
N GLN A 221 3.92 11.90 38.41
CA GLN A 221 3.70 11.58 39.82
C GLN A 221 4.46 12.52 40.77
N LYS A 222 5.68 12.94 40.41
CA LYS A 222 6.45 13.91 41.20
C LYS A 222 5.85 15.32 41.19
N THR A 223 5.23 15.73 40.08
CA THR A 223 4.55 17.02 39.98
C THR A 223 3.27 17.05 40.82
N ASP A 224 2.51 15.95 40.81
CA ASP A 224 1.24 15.85 41.54
C ASP A 224 1.43 15.70 43.07
N ALA A 225 2.63 15.32 43.51
CA ALA A 225 2.98 15.16 44.92
C ALA A 225 3.53 16.44 45.60
N ARG A 226 3.58 17.57 44.88
CA ARG A 226 4.10 18.86 45.34
C ARG A 226 2.99 19.90 45.46
#